data_AF-A0A7V5PXX8-F1
#
_entry.id   AF-A0A7V5PXX8-F1
#
_cell.length_a   1.000
_cell.length_b   1.000
_cell.length_c   1.000
_cell.angle_alpha   90.00
_cell.angle_beta   90.00
_cell.angle_gamma   90.00
#
_symmetry.space_group_name_H-M   'P 1'
#
loop_
_entity.id
_entity.type
_entity.pdbx_description
1 polymer ?
#
loop_
_entity_poly.entity_id
_entity_poly.type
_entity_poly.pdbx_seq_one_letter_code
_entity_poly.pdbx_strand_id
1 'polypeptide(L)'
;MWDSPSRDAFGSMPLGNGQIGVNAWVEPSGHLVFYIGRTDSWGDNGRLLKLGRVRISLSPSPSTEKQFEQRLSLKDATLVARWGGQDDKVTLRLWVDANHPVIHVTVESRRPTAATAAIELWRVRRHELSALEVSDVMWDYSRPENKHALTFVEPDTLL
;
A
#
# COMPACT_ATOMS: atom_id res chain seq x y z
N MET A 1 13.92 6.58 -9.30
CA MET A 1 14.51 5.23 -9.24
C MET A 1 15.20 5.13 -7.90
N TRP A 2 15.09 3.99 -7.22
CA TRP A 2 15.60 3.76 -5.88
C TRP A 2 16.62 2.63 -5.98
N ASP A 3 17.80 2.85 -5.40
CA ASP A 3 18.91 1.91 -5.32
C ASP A 3 19.01 1.23 -3.94
N SER A 4 18.03 1.50 -3.07
CA SER A 4 17.90 0.91 -1.74
C SER A 4 16.42 0.66 -1.40
N PRO A 5 16.13 -0.36 -0.55
CA PRO A 5 14.79 -0.57 -0.04
C PRO A 5 14.33 0.61 0.82
N SER A 6 13.02 0.81 0.90
CA SER A 6 12.42 1.92 1.63
C SER A 6 12.00 1.49 3.03
N ARG A 7 12.38 2.28 4.04
CA ARG A 7 12.02 2.03 5.45
C ARG A 7 10.51 2.15 5.70
N ASP A 8 9.86 3.06 4.97
CA ASP A 8 8.48 3.43 5.17
C ASP A 8 7.84 3.94 3.87
N ALA A 9 6.58 4.36 3.96
CA ALA A 9 5.77 4.75 2.82
C ALA A 9 6.28 6.02 2.09
N PHE A 10 7.22 6.79 2.66
CA PHE A 10 7.79 7.95 1.98
C PHE A 10 8.62 7.56 0.75
N GLY A 11 9.13 6.32 0.70
CA GLY A 11 9.81 5.77 -0.48
C GLY A 11 8.87 5.07 -1.48
N SER A 12 7.56 5.20 -1.32
CA SER A 12 6.59 4.51 -2.16
C SER A 12 6.48 5.07 -3.57
N MET A 13 6.16 4.18 -4.51
CA MET A 13 5.80 4.53 -5.88
C MET A 13 4.29 4.49 -6.02
N PRO A 14 3.66 5.61 -6.41
CA PRO A 14 2.24 5.63 -6.73
C PRO A 14 2.00 5.05 -8.14
N LEU A 15 1.00 4.19 -8.27
CA LEU A 15 0.48 3.68 -9.55
C LEU A 15 -0.99 3.29 -9.42
N GLY A 16 -1.69 3.10 -10.54
CA GLY A 16 -3.12 2.82 -10.52
C GLY A 16 -3.75 2.76 -11.91
N ASN A 17 -5.04 2.44 -11.96
CA ASN A 17 -5.83 2.35 -13.20
C ASN A 17 -6.90 3.46 -13.31
N GLY A 18 -6.80 4.50 -12.48
CA GLY A 18 -7.79 5.60 -12.42
C GLY A 18 -8.92 5.38 -11.42
N GLN A 19 -9.22 4.14 -11.05
CA GLN A 19 -10.18 3.81 -9.98
C GLN A 19 -9.47 3.29 -8.72
N ILE A 20 -8.58 2.32 -8.89
CA ILE A 20 -7.72 1.75 -7.84
C ILE A 20 -6.36 2.43 -7.92
N GLY A 21 -5.90 2.94 -6.78
CA GLY A 21 -4.57 3.50 -6.61
C GLY A 21 -3.80 2.74 -5.54
N VAL A 22 -2.52 2.54 -5.77
CA VAL A 22 -1.61 1.88 -4.82
C VAL A 22 -0.37 2.72 -4.57
N ASN A 23 0.10 2.69 -3.33
CA ASN A 23 1.40 3.22 -2.91
C ASN A 23 2.26 2.03 -2.52
N ALA A 24 3.24 1.65 -3.34
CA ALA A 24 3.98 0.40 -3.19
C ALA A 24 5.49 0.63 -2.97
N TRP A 25 6.11 -0.17 -2.10
CA TRP A 25 7.56 -0.18 -1.89
C TRP A 25 8.04 -1.53 -1.35
N VAL A 26 9.33 -1.81 -1.51
CA VAL A 26 10.00 -2.95 -0.87
C VAL A 26 10.69 -2.48 0.42
N GLU A 27 10.42 -3.17 1.52
CA GLU A 27 11.08 -2.94 2.82
C GLU A 27 12.47 -3.62 2.88
N PRO A 28 13.36 -3.24 3.82
CA PRO A 28 14.68 -3.89 3.99
C PRO A 28 14.62 -5.41 4.28
N SER A 29 13.45 -5.91 4.67
CA SER A 29 13.17 -7.34 4.81
C SER A 29 13.04 -8.09 3.47
N GLY A 30 12.97 -7.37 2.34
CA GLY A 30 12.64 -7.93 1.03
C GLY A 30 11.15 -8.18 0.83
N HIS A 31 10.30 -7.69 1.74
CA HIS A 31 8.85 -7.75 1.57
C HIS A 31 8.37 -6.60 0.70
N LEU A 32 7.52 -6.91 -0.28
CA LEU A 32 6.75 -5.89 -0.97
C LEU A 32 5.54 -5.54 -0.11
N VAL A 33 5.33 -4.26 0.11
CA VAL A 33 4.18 -3.74 0.83
C VAL A 33 3.52 -2.65 0.01
N PHE A 34 2.19 -2.58 0.07
CA PHE A 34 1.46 -1.52 -0.59
C PHE A 34 0.16 -1.19 0.10
N TYR A 35 -0.25 0.08 0.01
CA TYR A 35 -1.59 0.51 0.41
C TYR A 35 -2.55 0.42 -0.76
N ILE A 36 -3.79 0.05 -0.49
CA ILE A 36 -4.88 0.07 -1.48
C ILE A 36 -5.75 1.28 -1.21
N GLY A 37 -6.00 2.10 -2.22
CA GLY A 37 -7.04 3.13 -2.23
C GLY A 37 -7.96 2.93 -3.43
N ARG A 38 -9.21 3.37 -3.30
CA ARG A 38 -10.18 3.44 -4.40
C ARG A 38 -10.84 4.80 -4.42
N THR A 39 -11.27 5.30 -5.57
CA THR A 39 -11.90 6.64 -5.66
C THR A 39 -13.21 6.76 -4.87
N ASP A 40 -13.83 5.64 -4.54
CA ASP A 40 -15.09 5.51 -3.81
C ASP A 40 -14.93 4.80 -2.45
N SER A 41 -13.72 4.69 -1.90
CA SER A 41 -13.49 4.13 -0.55
C SER A 41 -13.75 5.17 0.55
N TRP A 42 -14.95 5.75 0.55
CA TRP A 42 -15.38 6.73 1.54
C TRP A 42 -15.87 6.07 2.82
N GLY A 43 -15.41 6.57 3.96
CA GLY A 43 -15.93 6.21 5.27
C GLY A 43 -17.22 6.95 5.61
N ASP A 44 -17.90 6.48 6.65
CA ASP A 44 -19.08 7.09 7.29
C ASP A 44 -18.88 8.56 7.70
N ASN A 45 -17.65 8.94 8.04
CA ASN A 45 -17.28 10.32 8.39
C ASN A 45 -17.04 11.23 7.17
N GLY A 46 -17.25 10.75 5.94
CA GLY A 46 -17.01 11.53 4.73
C GLY A 46 -15.53 11.71 4.40
N ARG A 47 -14.67 10.74 4.75
CA ARG A 47 -13.25 10.75 4.43
C ARG A 47 -12.91 9.70 3.38
N LEU A 48 -12.03 10.03 2.44
CA LEU A 48 -11.47 9.06 1.51
C LEU A 48 -10.40 8.22 2.24
N LEU A 49 -10.63 6.92 2.37
CA LEU A 49 -9.78 6.03 3.17
C LEU A 49 -8.89 5.15 2.30
N LYS A 50 -7.71 4.78 2.83
CA LYS A 50 -7.02 3.57 2.35
C LYS A 50 -7.73 2.35 2.92
N LEU A 51 -7.98 1.36 2.07
CA LEU A 51 -8.68 0.12 2.43
C LEU A 51 -7.84 -0.81 3.30
N GLY A 52 -6.51 -0.73 3.19
CA GLY A 52 -5.60 -1.51 4.02
C GLY A 52 -4.20 -1.56 3.42
N ARG A 53 -3.28 -2.20 4.15
CA ARG A 53 -1.94 -2.55 3.67
C ARG A 53 -1.92 -4.02 3.27
N VAL A 54 -1.34 -4.32 2.11
CA VAL A 54 -1.02 -5.70 1.72
C VAL A 54 0.48 -5.89 1.84
N ARG A 55 0.88 -7.07 2.32
CA ARG A 55 2.27 -7.54 2.40
C ARG A 55 2.42 -8.80 1.57
N ILE A 56 3.44 -8.82 0.71
CA ILE A 56 3.92 -10.01 0.01
C ILE A 56 5.28 -10.37 0.58
N SER A 57 5.35 -11.52 1.24
CA SER A 57 6.57 -12.06 1.85
C SER A 57 7.12 -13.21 1.02
N LEU A 58 8.45 -13.26 0.88
CA LEU A 58 9.16 -14.28 0.12
C LEU A 58 9.99 -15.15 1.07
N SER A 59 9.93 -16.47 0.93
CA SER A 59 10.71 -17.41 1.73
C SER A 59 11.26 -18.56 0.88
N PRO A 60 12.59 -18.69 0.72
CA PRO A 60 13.61 -17.72 1.12
C PRO A 60 13.58 -16.44 0.28
N SER A 61 14.03 -15.32 0.85
CA SER A 61 14.28 -14.05 0.15
C SER A 61 15.78 -13.72 0.19
N PRO A 62 16.40 -13.29 -0.91
CA PRO A 62 17.78 -12.80 -0.89
C PRO A 62 17.87 -11.46 -0.15
N SER A 63 19.05 -11.11 0.35
CA SER A 63 19.29 -9.81 1.00
C SER A 63 19.07 -8.66 0.02
N THR A 64 18.28 -7.66 0.42
CA THR A 64 18.05 -6.42 -0.34
C THR A 64 19.26 -5.48 -0.34
N GLU A 65 20.35 -5.80 0.35
CA GLU A 65 21.61 -5.04 0.26
C GLU A 65 22.38 -5.35 -1.03
N LYS A 66 22.03 -6.47 -1.71
CA LYS A 66 22.70 -6.91 -2.93
C LYS A 66 21.95 -6.43 -4.16
N GLN A 67 22.56 -5.50 -4.90
CA GLN A 67 22.12 -5.07 -6.24
C GLN A 67 20.63 -4.69 -6.29
N PHE A 68 20.17 -3.94 -5.29
CA PHE A 68 18.78 -3.52 -5.23
C PHE A 68 18.48 -2.43 -6.25
N GLU A 69 17.36 -2.58 -6.94
CA GLU A 69 16.79 -1.59 -7.83
C GLU A 69 15.27 -1.63 -7.70
N GLN A 70 14.64 -0.50 -7.45
CA GLN A 70 13.20 -0.32 -7.58
C GLN A 70 12.92 0.86 -8.49
N ARG A 71 12.00 0.68 -9.46
CA ARG A 71 11.56 1.75 -10.34
C ARG A 71 10.11 1.59 -10.77
N LEU A 72 9.46 2.71 -11.05
CA LEU A 72 8.19 2.75 -11.75
C LEU A 72 8.48 2.91 -13.24
N SER A 73 8.06 1.95 -14.04
CA SER A 73 8.09 2.04 -15.50
C SER A 73 6.88 2.85 -15.98
N LEU A 74 7.12 4.07 -16.47
CA LEU A 74 6.03 4.96 -16.90
C LEU A 74 5.37 4.51 -18.20
N LYS A 75 6.06 3.71 -19.01
CA LYS A 75 5.55 3.22 -20.31
C LYS A 75 4.37 2.26 -20.15
N ASP A 76 4.39 1.44 -19.10
CA ASP A 76 3.45 0.36 -18.84
C ASP A 76 2.90 0.39 -17.40
N ALA A 77 3.07 1.53 -16.70
CA ALA A 77 2.59 1.77 -15.35
C ALA A 77 2.92 0.65 -14.33
N THR A 78 4.07 0.00 -14.50
CA THR A 78 4.46 -1.16 -13.69
C THR A 78 5.60 -0.82 -12.74
N LEU A 79 5.42 -1.09 -11.44
CA LEU A 79 6.52 -1.11 -10.49
C LEU A 79 7.35 -2.37 -10.75
N VAL A 80 8.66 -2.20 -10.92
CA VAL A 80 9.62 -3.30 -11.03
C VAL A 80 10.65 -3.15 -9.92
N ALA A 81 10.78 -4.19 -9.09
CA ALA A 81 11.80 -4.28 -8.05
C ALA A 81 12.68 -5.52 -8.27
N ARG A 82 13.99 -5.39 -8.07
CA ARG A 82 14.96 -6.44 -8.28
C ARG A 82 16.04 -6.36 -7.21
N TRP A 83 16.48 -7.50 -6.71
CA TRP A 83 17.60 -7.60 -5.80
C TRP A 83 18.11 -9.05 -5.75
N GLY A 84 19.22 -9.26 -5.05
CA GLY A 84 19.94 -10.53 -5.01
C GLY A 84 21.07 -10.59 -6.04
N GLY A 85 21.94 -11.58 -5.88
CA GLY A 85 23.05 -11.87 -6.77
C GLY A 85 22.67 -12.80 -7.92
N GLN A 86 23.67 -13.28 -8.65
CA GLN A 86 23.48 -14.10 -9.84
C GLN A 86 22.69 -15.40 -9.57
N ASP A 87 22.82 -16.01 -8.38
CA ASP A 87 22.26 -17.34 -8.09
C ASP A 87 20.97 -17.31 -7.25
N ASP A 88 20.56 -16.13 -6.79
CA ASP A 88 19.40 -15.94 -5.91
C ASP A 88 18.56 -14.72 -6.30
N LYS A 89 18.79 -14.13 -7.49
CA LYS A 89 18.05 -12.97 -7.99
C LYS A 89 16.53 -13.17 -7.92
N VAL A 90 15.87 -12.14 -7.41
CA VAL A 90 14.41 -11.99 -7.43
C VAL A 90 14.03 -10.79 -8.29
N THR A 91 12.91 -10.90 -9.01
CA THR A 91 12.25 -9.79 -9.70
C THR A 91 10.77 -9.79 -9.33
N LEU A 92 10.33 -8.68 -8.74
CA LEU A 92 8.93 -8.40 -8.47
C LEU A 92 8.38 -7.42 -9.51
N ARG A 93 7.15 -7.66 -9.92
CA ARG A 93 6.37 -6.69 -10.70
C ARG A 93 5.03 -6.48 -10.03
N LEU A 94 4.58 -5.23 -9.99
CA LEU A 94 3.25 -4.88 -9.50
C LEU A 94 2.63 -3.89 -10.47
N TRP A 95 1.39 -4.14 -10.86
CA TRP A 95 0.57 -3.22 -11.64
C TRP A 95 -0.91 -3.36 -11.27
N VAL A 96 -1.69 -2.37 -11.64
CA VAL A 96 -3.15 -2.40 -11.52
C VAL A 96 -3.72 -2.60 -12.91
N ASP A 97 -4.57 -3.61 -13.08
CA ASP A 97 -5.18 -3.93 -14.38
C ASP A 97 -6.01 -2.74 -14.87
N ALA A 98 -5.82 -2.34 -16.14
CA ALA A 98 -6.52 -1.19 -16.72
C ALA A 98 -8.01 -1.44 -16.99
N ASN A 99 -8.40 -2.70 -17.17
CA ASN A 99 -9.73 -3.12 -17.60
C ASN A 99 -10.50 -3.87 -16.49
N HIS A 100 -9.81 -4.31 -15.44
CA HIS A 100 -10.42 -5.05 -14.33
C HIS A 100 -9.99 -4.47 -12.97
N PRO A 101 -10.83 -4.57 -11.93
CA PRO A 101 -10.51 -4.07 -10.60
C PRO A 101 -9.55 -5.03 -9.85
N VAL A 102 -8.40 -5.32 -10.44
CA VAL A 102 -7.42 -6.31 -9.96
C VAL A 102 -6.04 -5.68 -9.84
N ILE A 103 -5.38 -5.93 -8.71
CA ILE A 103 -3.97 -5.62 -8.50
C ILE A 103 -3.18 -6.91 -8.74
N HIS A 104 -2.25 -6.89 -9.68
CA HIS A 104 -1.40 -8.02 -9.98
C HIS A 104 -0.04 -7.86 -9.32
N VAL A 105 0.47 -8.96 -8.78
CA VAL A 105 1.85 -9.08 -8.33
C VAL A 105 2.43 -10.34 -8.95
N THR A 106 3.57 -10.24 -9.63
CA THR A 106 4.34 -11.40 -10.09
C THR A 106 5.68 -11.46 -9.40
N VAL A 107 6.11 -12.69 -9.11
CA VAL A 107 7.41 -12.98 -8.50
C VAL A 107 8.16 -13.92 -9.41
N GLU A 108 9.31 -13.50 -9.89
CA GLU A 108 10.28 -14.34 -10.59
C GLU A 108 11.48 -14.56 -9.67
N SER A 109 11.87 -15.81 -9.43
CA SER A 109 13.00 -16.17 -8.57
C SER A 109 13.87 -17.24 -9.25
N ARG A 110 15.19 -17.18 -9.04
CA ARG A 110 16.13 -18.22 -9.49
C ARG A 110 16.15 -19.46 -8.60
N ARG A 111 15.61 -19.37 -7.39
CA ARG A 111 15.48 -20.48 -6.46
C ARG A 111 14.00 -20.75 -6.20
N PRO A 112 13.62 -21.99 -5.85
CA PRO A 112 12.28 -22.25 -5.32
C PRO A 112 11.99 -21.33 -4.12
N THR A 113 10.97 -20.49 -4.26
CA THR A 113 10.59 -19.47 -3.26
C THR A 113 9.09 -19.52 -3.06
N ALA A 114 8.64 -19.62 -1.82
CA ALA A 114 7.25 -19.43 -1.45
C ALA A 114 6.93 -17.93 -1.38
N ALA A 115 5.80 -17.52 -1.95
CA ALA A 115 5.27 -16.17 -1.84
C ALA A 115 3.96 -16.20 -1.04
N THR A 116 3.90 -15.45 0.05
CA THR A 116 2.72 -15.35 0.93
C THR A 116 2.15 -13.95 0.86
N ALA A 117 0.87 -13.83 0.54
CA ALA A 117 0.13 -12.57 0.60
C ALA A 117 -0.67 -12.48 1.91
N ALA A 118 -0.60 -11.35 2.58
CA ALA A 118 -1.39 -11.04 3.77
C ALA A 118 -1.91 -9.61 3.73
N ILE A 119 -3.10 -9.41 4.27
CA ILE A 119 -3.65 -8.08 4.53
C ILE A 119 -3.41 -7.69 5.98
N GLU A 120 -3.00 -6.45 6.20
CA GLU A 120 -2.71 -5.86 7.49
C GLU A 120 -3.68 -4.70 7.71
N LEU A 121 -4.67 -4.95 8.58
CA LEU A 121 -5.69 -3.98 8.94
C LEU A 121 -5.13 -2.89 9.85
N TRP A 122 -5.66 -1.68 9.73
CA TRP A 122 -5.21 -0.52 10.50
C TRP A 122 -6.16 -0.19 11.63
N ARG A 123 -7.46 -0.13 11.33
CA ARG A 123 -8.48 0.20 12.30
C ARG A 123 -8.88 -1.10 12.97
N VAL A 124 -8.23 -1.46 14.06
CA VAL A 124 -8.50 -2.72 14.78
C VAL A 124 -9.47 -2.55 15.95
N ARG A 125 -9.78 -1.31 16.32
CA ARG A 125 -10.73 -0.98 17.40
C ARG A 125 -11.39 0.36 17.14
N ARG A 126 -12.61 0.51 17.67
CA ARG A 126 -13.30 1.80 17.71
C ARG A 126 -12.47 2.82 18.49
N HIS A 127 -12.35 4.03 17.96
CA HIS A 127 -11.76 5.15 18.68
C HIS A 127 -12.40 6.48 18.24
N GLU A 128 -12.33 7.48 19.10
CA GLU A 128 -12.78 8.84 18.79
C GLU A 128 -11.73 9.57 17.94
N LEU A 129 -12.18 10.35 16.94
CA LEU A 129 -11.34 11.27 16.19
C LEU A 129 -11.02 12.51 17.02
N SER A 130 -9.75 12.67 17.38
CA SER A 130 -9.26 13.82 18.15
C SER A 130 -9.40 15.14 17.40
N ALA A 131 -9.30 15.13 16.06
CA ALA A 131 -9.46 16.28 15.20
C ALA A 131 -10.28 15.93 13.94
N LEU A 132 -11.19 16.84 13.59
CA LEU A 132 -11.92 16.77 12.34
C LEU A 132 -11.17 17.56 11.24
N GLU A 133 -11.41 17.18 10.00
CA GLU A 133 -10.98 17.90 8.80
C GLU A 133 -12.18 18.64 8.20
N VAL A 134 -11.93 19.65 7.37
CA VAL A 134 -12.99 20.47 6.76
C VAL A 134 -13.99 19.67 5.91
N SER A 135 -13.57 18.52 5.39
CA SER A 135 -14.42 17.62 4.60
C SER A 135 -15.26 16.68 5.46
N ASP A 136 -15.07 16.66 6.78
CA ASP A 136 -15.80 15.74 7.65
C ASP A 136 -17.24 16.17 7.84
N VAL A 137 -18.13 15.17 7.89
CA VAL A 137 -19.58 15.39 8.05
C VAL A 137 -19.92 16.17 9.33
N MET A 138 -19.10 16.03 10.38
CA MET A 138 -19.34 16.65 11.69
C MET A 138 -18.57 17.97 11.90
N TRP A 139 -17.93 18.50 10.85
CA TRP A 139 -17.24 19.78 10.89
C TRP A 139 -18.24 20.94 10.92
N ASP A 140 -18.17 21.79 11.95
CA ASP A 140 -19.13 22.88 12.18
C ASP A 140 -18.42 24.17 12.58
N TYR A 141 -18.31 25.11 11.64
CA TYR A 141 -17.69 26.42 11.84
C TYR A 141 -18.34 27.29 12.92
N SER A 142 -19.58 26.97 13.35
CA SER A 142 -20.28 27.73 14.38
C SER A 142 -19.93 27.30 15.81
N ARG A 143 -19.17 26.20 15.98
CA ARG A 143 -18.85 25.61 17.28
C ARG A 143 -17.37 25.79 17.64
N PRO A 144 -17.04 25.93 18.95
CA PRO A 144 -15.66 25.77 19.41
C PRO A 144 -15.06 24.46 18.90
N GLU A 145 -13.77 24.48 18.54
CA GLU A 145 -13.04 23.32 17.99
C GLU A 145 -13.58 22.78 16.65
N ASN A 146 -14.56 23.45 16.03
CA ASN A 146 -15.22 23.08 14.78
C ASN A 146 -15.92 21.70 14.81
N LYS A 147 -16.45 21.27 15.96
CA LYS A 147 -17.10 19.95 16.13
C LYS A 147 -18.58 20.08 16.45
N HIS A 148 -19.44 19.44 15.65
CA HIS A 148 -20.88 19.35 15.95
C HIS A 148 -21.21 18.26 16.99
N ALA A 149 -20.56 17.09 16.90
CA ALA A 149 -20.62 16.03 17.91
C ALA A 149 -19.35 15.16 17.87
N LEU A 150 -19.24 14.23 18.83
CA LEU A 150 -18.16 13.23 18.85
C LEU A 150 -18.23 12.38 17.58
N THR A 151 -17.07 12.16 16.97
CA THR A 151 -16.93 11.42 15.72
C THR A 151 -16.05 10.20 15.97
N PHE A 152 -16.48 9.02 15.53
CA PHE A 152 -15.79 7.76 15.80
C PHE A 152 -15.33 7.10 14.50
N VAL A 153 -14.21 6.39 14.57
CA VAL A 153 -13.76 5.49 13.51
C VAL A 153 -13.98 4.06 13.97
N GLU A 154 -14.77 3.31 13.20
CA GLU A 154 -15.04 1.90 13.45
C GLU A 154 -13.92 0.98 12.94
N PRO A 155 -13.77 -0.23 13.50
CA PRO A 155 -12.77 -1.18 13.06
C PRO A 155 -13.04 -1.71 11.64
N ASP A 156 -11.96 -2.02 10.93
CA ASP A 156 -11.97 -2.75 9.68
C ASP A 156 -12.46 -4.18 9.89
N THR A 157 -13.31 -4.66 8.97
CA THR A 157 -13.79 -6.05 8.95
C THR A 157 -13.49 -6.66 7.59
N LEU A 158 -12.96 -7.89 7.60
CA LEU A 158 -12.84 -8.72 6.40
C LEU A 158 -14.03 -9.69 6.42
N LEU A 159 -14.83 -9.65 5.36
CA LEU A 159 -16.02 -10.50 5.18
C LEU A 159 -15.67 -11.75 4.37
#